data_AF-A0A4Q5YC88-F1
#
_entry.id   AF-A0A4Q5YC88-F1
#
_cell.length_a   1.000
_cell.length_b   1.000
_cell.length_c   1.000
_cell.angle_alpha   90.00
_cell.angle_beta   90.00
_cell.angle_gamma   90.00
#
_symmetry.space_group_name_H-M   'P 1'
#
loop_
_entity.id
_entity.type
_entity.pdbx_description
1 polymer ?
#
loop_
_entity_poly.entity_id
_entity_poly.type
_entity_poly.pdbx_seq_one_letter_code
_entity_poly.pdbx_strand_id
1 'polypeptide(L)' 'AENVAFGASTGEDVVNMWKNSAGHRNNMLGKFSRIGIGVARDKKGQLFYTQVFSD' A
#
# COMPACT_ATOMS: atom_id res chain seq x y z
N ALA A 1 -7.26 2.02 8.70
CA ALA A 1 -5.78 1.91 8.72
C ALA A 1 -5.21 2.35 7.38
N GLU A 2 -3.91 2.66 7.29
CA GLU A 2 -3.29 3.10 6.04
C GLU A 2 -1.88 2.53 5.88
N ASN A 3 -1.57 2.09 4.66
CA ASN A 3 -0.20 1.82 4.22
C ASN A 3 0.15 2.79 3.08
N VAL A 4 1.35 3.37 3.14
CA VAL A 4 1.92 4.19 2.07
C VAL A 4 3.25 3.59 1.64
N ALA A 5 3.56 3.69 0.36
CA ALA A 5 4.85 3.25 -0.16
C ALA A 5 5.26 4.06 -1.40
N PHE A 6 6.57 4.15 -1.57
CA PHE A 6 7.24 4.75 -2.71
C PHE A 6 8.34 3.80 -3.18
N GLY A 7 8.61 3.77 -4.48
CA GLY A 7 9.74 3.03 -5.07
C GLY A 7 9.42 1.59 -5.49
N ALA A 8 8.21 1.10 -5.26
CA ALA A 8 7.74 -0.14 -5.87
C ALA A 8 7.49 0.05 -7.38
N SER A 9 7.93 -0.91 -8.19
CA SER A 9 7.75 -0.84 -9.65
C SER A 9 6.40 -1.41 -10.09
N THR A 10 5.85 -2.35 -9.31
CA THR A 10 4.57 -2.99 -9.59
C THR A 10 3.67 -3.07 -8.35
N GLY A 11 2.39 -3.41 -8.57
CA GLY A 11 1.45 -3.70 -7.50
C GLY A 11 1.85 -4.93 -6.66
N GLU A 12 2.50 -5.92 -7.27
CA GLU A 12 3.01 -7.08 -6.54
C GLU A 12 4.17 -6.68 -5.61
N ASP A 13 5.10 -5.87 -6.13
CA ASP A 13 6.25 -5.39 -5.35
C ASP A 13 5.79 -4.64 -4.10
N VAL A 14 4.83 -3.71 -4.26
CA VAL A 14 4.37 -2.90 -3.13
C VAL A 14 3.65 -3.75 -2.07
N VAL A 15 2.86 -4.73 -2.50
CA VAL A 15 2.19 -5.65 -1.58
C VAL A 15 3.24 -6.51 -0.85
N ASN A 16 4.29 -6.97 -1.52
CA ASN A 16 5.39 -7.69 -0.88
C ASN A 16 6.17 -6.81 0.09
N MET A 17 6.41 -5.53 -0.22
CA MET A 17 7.02 -4.57 0.69
C MET A 17 6.18 -4.38 1.97
N TRP A 18 4.86 -4.20 1.84
CA TRP A 18 3.97 -4.08 3.00
C TRP A 18 3.88 -5.38 3.81
N LYS A 19 3.81 -6.54 3.16
CA LYS A 19 3.81 -7.86 3.82
C LYS A 19 5.05 -8.10 4.69
N ASN A 20 6.19 -7.53 4.31
CA ASN A 20 7.48 -7.69 4.99
C ASN A 20 7.75 -6.62 6.06
N SER A 21 6.87 -5.62 6.20
CA SER A 21 6.90 -4.66 7.31
C SER A 21 5.86 -5.04 8.36
N ALA A 22 6.28 -5.25 9.61
CA ALA A 22 5.37 -5.67 10.67
C ALA A 22 4.16 -4.72 10.85
N GLY A 23 4.40 -3.41 10.83
CA GLY A 23 3.33 -2.41 10.95
C GLY A 23 2.35 -2.44 9.78
N HIS A 24 2.87 -2.46 8.55
CA HIS A 24 2.02 -2.48 7.36
C HIS A 24 1.25 -3.80 7.24
N ARG A 25 1.89 -4.92 7.58
CA ARG A 25 1.25 -6.24 7.61
C ARG A 25 0.12 -6.29 8.64
N ASN A 26 0.31 -5.69 9.82
CA ASN A 26 -0.74 -5.61 10.83
C ASN A 26 -1.96 -4.82 10.32
N ASN A 27 -1.75 -3.74 9.56
CA ASN A 27 -2.85 -3.01 8.92
C ASN A 27 -3.61 -3.90 7.92
N MET A 28 -2.89 -4.68 7.11
CA MET A 28 -3.49 -5.58 6.10
C MET A 28 -4.30 -6.74 6.72
N LEU A 29 -3.92 -7.21 7.91
CA LEU A 29 -4.60 -8.28 8.63
C LEU A 29 -5.64 -7.75 9.66
N GLY A 30 -5.87 -6.44 9.66
CA GLY A 30 -6.86 -5.81 10.53
C GLY A 30 -8.30 -6.20 10.18
N LYS A 31 -9.22 -5.95 11.12
CA LYS A 31 -10.66 -6.17 10.92
C LYS A 31 -11.25 -4.98 10.15
N PHE A 32 -11.19 -5.05 8.83
CA PHE A 32 -11.79 -4.08 7.92
C PHE A 32 -12.60 -4.81 6.85
N SER A 33 -13.68 -4.21 6.38
CA SER A 33 -14.51 -4.77 5.30
C SER A 33 -14.33 -4.07 3.96
N ARG A 34 -13.67 -2.91 3.95
CA ARG A 34 -13.42 -2.09 2.75
C ARG A 34 -11.95 -1.78 2.59
N ILE A 35 -11.55 -1.69 1.33
CA ILE A 35 -10.21 -1.29 0.92
C ILE A 35 -10.31 -0.32 -0.26
N GLY A 36 -9.51 0.75 -0.21
CA GLY A 36 -9.27 1.67 -1.31
C GLY A 36 -7.79 1.65 -1.67
N ILE A 37 -7.47 1.57 -2.96
CA ILE A 37 -6.10 1.60 -3.46
C ILE A 37 -5.95 2.78 -4.42
N GLY A 38 -4.97 3.64 -4.14
CA GLY A 38 -4.61 4.77 -4.98
C GLY A 38 -3.18 4.62 -5.49
N VAL A 39 -2.96 4.92 -6.76
CA VAL A 39 -1.62 4.95 -7.37
C VAL A 39 -1.44 6.29 -8.08
N ALA A 40 -0.36 6.99 -7.74
CA ALA A 40 0.04 8.22 -8.40
C ALA A 40 1.44 8.07 -8.99
N ARG A 41 1.71 8.80 -10.07
CA ARG A 41 3.00 8.85 -10.73
C ARG A 41 3.50 10.28 -10.77
N ASP A 42 4.75 10.51 -10.38
CA ASP A 42 5.38 11.82 -10.52
C ASP A 42 5.91 12.08 -11.94
N LYS A 43 6.48 13.26 -12.16
CA LYS A 43 7.06 13.65 -13.47
C LYS A 43 8.25 12.79 -13.90
N LYS A 44 8.89 12.07 -12.98
CA LYS A 44 10.04 11.19 -13.24
C LYS A 44 9.62 9.73 -13.44
N GLY A 45 8.32 9.44 -13.39
CA GLY A 45 7.78 8.09 -13.54
C GLY A 45 7.74 7.28 -12.25
N GLN A 46 8.10 7.87 -11.11
CA GLN A 46 8.12 7.18 -9.83
C GLN A 46 6.70 6.97 -9.32
N LEU A 47 6.42 5.75 -8.86
CA LEU A 47 5.11 5.36 -8.37
C LEU A 47 5.00 5.54 -6.86
N PHE A 48 3.87 6.09 -6.46
CA PHE A 48 3.42 6.25 -5.08
C PHE A 48 2.15 5.45 -4.91
N TYR A 49 2.10 4.65 -3.86
CA TYR A 49 0.98 3.76 -3.57
C TYR A 49 0.42 4.09 -2.20
N THR A 50 -0.91 4.12 -2.13
CA THR A 50 -1.66 4.20 -0.88
C THR A 50 -2.67 3.07 -0.83
N GLN A 51 -2.76 2.42 0.31
CA GLN A 51 -3.77 1.41 0.61
C GLN A 51 -4.48 1.83 1.91
N VAL A 52 -5.74 2.24 1.78
CA VAL A 52 -6.59 2.64 2.91
C VAL A 52 -7.57 1.52 3.22
N PHE A 53 -7.77 1.26 4.51
CA PHE A 53 -8.72 0.28 5.03
C PHE A 53 -9.77 0.96 5.92
N SER A 54 -11.04 0.60 5.73
CA SER A 54 -12.18 1.11 6.51
C SER A 54 -13.30 0.07 6.64
N ASP A 55 -14.36 0.42 7.38
CA ASP A 55 -15.63 -0.30 7.44
C ASP A 55 -16.73 0.37 6.58
#